data_AF-A0A5Y5RJR3-F1
#
_entry.id   AF-A0A5Y5RJR3-F1
#
_cell.length_a   1.000
_cell.length_b   1.000
_cell.length_c   1.000
_cell.angle_alpha   90.00
_cell.angle_beta   90.00
_cell.angle_gamma   90.00
#
_symmetry.space_group_name_H-M   'P 1'
#
loop_
_entity.id
_entity.type
_entity.pdbx_description
1 polymer ?
#
loop_
_entity_poly.entity_id
_entity_poly.type
_entity_poly.pdbx_seq_one_letter_code
_entity_poly.pdbx_strand_id
1 'polypeptide(L)'
;MGSKKHTISLMAAAMAISLAPVPASGLASHEPTASQHNTTSFSFYNITESVNLLPITKAVSYLQDMTARMRNYRANIQEEWELKSTPILMKNQNKESRDSFKLLFRYIEMCDDFTTAARIALQDMPVSQKKQRENIILFAKSSAALRYIIEDILNFVNSTIPQKNDSKNIIKVTAEQVHNLIRSEHKKLGLDEPHFC
;
A
#
# COMPACT_ATOMS: atom_id res chain seq x y z
N MET A 1 16.48 -16.95 -11.83
CA MET A 1 16.77 -15.49 -11.76
C MET A 1 16.70 -14.75 -13.11
N GLY A 2 16.79 -15.42 -14.28
CA GLY A 2 16.72 -14.74 -15.59
C GLY A 2 15.34 -14.20 -16.01
N SER A 3 14.26 -14.90 -15.66
CA SER A 3 12.90 -14.55 -16.09
C SER A 3 12.41 -13.19 -15.55
N LYS A 4 12.60 -12.90 -14.25
CA LYS A 4 12.15 -11.63 -13.64
C LYS A 4 12.85 -10.40 -14.23
N LYS A 5 14.17 -10.46 -14.43
CA LYS A 5 14.94 -9.37 -15.05
C LYS A 5 14.49 -9.12 -16.49
N HIS A 6 14.22 -10.18 -17.25
CA HIS A 6 13.70 -10.10 -18.60
C HIS A 6 12.31 -9.43 -18.64
N THR A 7 11.41 -9.79 -17.74
CA THR A 7 10.09 -9.16 -17.60
C THR A 7 10.18 -7.66 -17.29
N ILE A 8 11.04 -7.25 -16.34
CA ILE A 8 11.26 -5.84 -16.01
C ILE A 8 11.81 -5.06 -17.21
N SER A 9 12.74 -5.67 -17.96
CA SER A 9 13.29 -5.06 -19.18
C SER A 9 12.22 -4.88 -20.26
N LEU A 10 11.31 -5.84 -20.44
CA LEU A 10 10.18 -5.72 -21.37
C LEU A 10 9.21 -4.61 -20.95
N MET A 11 8.91 -4.50 -19.65
CA MET A 11 8.09 -3.41 -19.12
C MET A 11 8.74 -2.04 -19.36
N ALA A 12 10.07 -1.94 -19.19
CA ALA A 12 10.82 -0.72 -19.46
C ALA A 12 10.76 -0.34 -20.94
N ALA A 13 10.95 -1.32 -21.83
CA ALA A 13 10.83 -1.12 -23.28
C ALA A 13 9.40 -0.69 -23.68
N ALA A 14 8.37 -1.28 -23.07
CA ALA A 14 6.98 -0.85 -23.28
C ALA A 14 6.75 0.60 -22.86
N MET A 15 7.30 1.03 -21.73
CA MET A 15 7.20 2.43 -21.27
C MET A 15 7.93 3.40 -22.20
N ALA A 16 9.04 2.97 -22.80
CA ALA A 16 9.74 3.73 -23.84
C ALA A 16 8.90 3.93 -25.11
N ILE A 17 7.85 3.13 -25.34
CA ILE A 17 6.86 3.33 -26.42
C ILE A 17 5.50 3.81 -25.89
N SER A 18 5.46 4.43 -24.70
CA SER A 18 4.25 5.00 -24.08
C SER A 18 3.18 4.00 -23.65
N LEU A 19 3.58 2.75 -23.37
CA LEU A 19 2.73 1.72 -22.79
C LEU A 19 3.22 1.34 -21.38
N ALA A 20 2.33 1.34 -20.40
CA ALA A 20 2.64 0.92 -19.04
C ALA A 20 1.92 -0.39 -18.67
N PRO A 21 2.57 -1.21 -17.84
CA PRO A 21 1.96 -2.42 -17.31
C PRO A 21 0.88 -2.11 -16.26
N VAL A 22 -0.21 -2.88 -16.29
CA VAL A 22 -1.23 -2.93 -15.24
C VAL A 22 -1.64 -4.38 -14.96
N PRO A 23 -2.03 -4.71 -13.72
CA PRO A 23 -2.48 -6.06 -13.36
C PRO A 23 -3.72 -6.50 -14.16
N ALA A 24 -3.65 -7.72 -14.73
CA ALA A 24 -4.73 -8.27 -15.55
C ALA A 24 -6.02 -8.56 -14.76
N SER A 25 -5.88 -8.96 -13.50
CA SER A 25 -6.98 -9.38 -12.61
C SER A 25 -7.95 -8.25 -12.22
N GLY A 26 -7.63 -6.98 -12.46
CA GLY A 26 -8.52 -5.85 -12.17
C GLY A 26 -9.10 -5.15 -13.40
N LEU A 27 -8.86 -5.67 -14.61
CA LEU A 27 -9.36 -5.07 -15.85
C LEU A 27 -10.72 -5.61 -16.29
N ALA A 28 -11.13 -6.80 -15.83
CA ALA A 28 -12.46 -7.36 -16.12
C ALA A 28 -13.62 -6.52 -15.56
N SER A 29 -13.35 -5.65 -14.57
CA SER A 29 -14.35 -4.75 -13.96
C SER A 29 -14.26 -3.30 -14.46
N HIS A 30 -13.29 -2.99 -15.32
CA HIS A 30 -13.07 -1.66 -15.92
C HIS A 30 -13.50 -1.65 -17.40
N GLU A 31 -14.65 -2.25 -17.69
CA GLU A 31 -15.39 -1.99 -18.93
C GLU A 31 -16.35 -0.83 -18.65
N PRO A 32 -15.93 0.46 -18.77
CA PRO A 32 -16.93 1.49 -18.96
C PRO A 32 -17.54 1.19 -20.32
N THR A 33 -18.85 1.02 -20.35
CA THR A 33 -19.69 1.03 -21.55
C THR A 33 -19.04 1.85 -22.66
N ALA A 34 -18.55 1.14 -23.67
CA ALA A 34 -17.93 1.71 -24.86
C ALA A 34 -19.02 2.40 -25.70
N SER A 35 -19.42 3.60 -25.31
CA SER A 35 -20.14 4.51 -26.20
C SER A 35 -19.12 5.25 -27.08
N GLN A 36 -19.02 4.74 -28.31
CA GLN A 36 -18.78 5.45 -29.57
C GLN A 36 -17.38 6.02 -29.89
N HIS A 37 -16.77 5.37 -30.89
CA HIS A 37 -16.04 5.92 -32.05
C HIS A 37 -14.72 6.67 -31.81
N ASN A 38 -13.59 5.96 -31.96
CA ASN A 38 -12.72 6.06 -33.14
C ASN A 38 -11.49 5.14 -32.99
N THR A 39 -11.36 4.23 -33.96
CA THR A 39 -10.15 3.52 -34.41
C THR A 39 -8.90 3.61 -33.53
N THR A 40 -8.67 2.59 -32.72
CA THR A 40 -7.38 1.86 -32.60
C THR A 40 -7.65 0.62 -31.74
N SER A 41 -7.52 -0.56 -32.33
CA SER A 41 -7.51 -1.81 -31.56
C SER A 41 -6.40 -1.72 -30.52
N PHE A 42 -6.76 -1.61 -29.24
CA PHE A 42 -5.82 -1.73 -28.12
C PHE A 42 -5.39 -3.20 -28.07
N SER A 43 -4.28 -3.52 -28.74
CA SER A 43 -3.64 -4.82 -28.61
C SER A 43 -3.07 -4.95 -27.20
N PHE A 44 -3.79 -5.69 -26.35
CA PHE A 44 -3.31 -6.09 -25.04
C PHE A 44 -2.17 -7.08 -25.23
N TYR A 45 -0.92 -6.61 -25.20
CA TYR A 45 0.23 -7.49 -25.12
C TYR A 45 0.39 -7.95 -23.67
N ASN A 46 0.25 -9.25 -23.44
CA ASN A 46 0.45 -9.89 -22.14
C ASN A 46 1.95 -10.16 -21.97
N ILE A 47 2.67 -9.33 -21.21
CA ILE A 47 4.13 -9.46 -21.02
C ILE A 47 4.47 -10.67 -20.12
N THR A 48 3.49 -11.08 -19.32
CA THR A 48 3.43 -12.25 -18.44
C THR A 48 1.95 -12.49 -18.17
N GLU A 49 1.48 -13.73 -17.94
CA GLU A 49 0.05 -14.08 -17.76
C GLU A 49 -0.74 -13.17 -16.78
N SER A 50 -0.05 -12.39 -15.94
CA SER A 50 -0.60 -11.48 -14.93
C SER A 50 -0.63 -9.98 -15.27
N VAL A 51 -0.09 -9.50 -16.40
CA VAL A 51 0.09 -8.06 -16.66
C VAL A 51 -0.24 -7.66 -18.10
N ASN A 52 -1.19 -6.72 -18.23
CA ASN A 52 -1.61 -6.12 -19.49
C ASN A 52 -0.92 -4.78 -19.73
N LEU A 53 -0.70 -4.42 -20.99
CA LEU A 53 -0.18 -3.12 -21.38
C LEU A 53 -1.31 -2.15 -21.75
N LEU A 54 -1.26 -0.95 -21.18
CA LEU A 54 -2.15 0.17 -21.48
C LEU A 54 -1.36 1.43 -21.82
N PRO A 55 -1.93 2.40 -22.54
CA PRO A 55 -1.34 3.74 -22.63
C PRO A 55 -1.01 4.28 -21.24
N ILE A 56 0.18 4.86 -21.06
CA ILE A 56 0.69 5.28 -19.74
C ILE A 56 -0.34 6.15 -18.99
N THR A 57 -1.03 7.05 -19.68
CA THR A 57 -2.07 7.90 -19.07
C THR A 57 -3.23 7.10 -18.50
N LYS A 58 -3.71 6.07 -19.22
CA LYS A 58 -4.77 5.17 -18.73
C LYS A 58 -4.28 4.31 -17.58
N ALA A 59 -3.03 3.83 -17.65
CA ALA A 59 -2.41 3.06 -16.57
C ALA A 59 -2.28 3.89 -15.28
N VAL A 60 -1.92 5.17 -15.39
CA VAL A 60 -1.88 6.12 -14.27
C VAL A 60 -3.25 6.24 -13.62
N SER A 61 -4.31 6.50 -14.39
CA SER A 61 -5.68 6.61 -13.86
C SER A 61 -6.12 5.32 -13.18
N TYR A 62 -5.85 4.16 -13.79
CA TYR A 62 -6.16 2.86 -13.20
C TYR A 62 -5.51 2.67 -11.82
N LEU A 63 -4.22 2.99 -11.69
CA LEU A 63 -3.50 2.88 -10.42
C LEU A 63 -4.01 3.88 -9.37
N GLN A 64 -4.40 5.08 -9.79
CA GLN A 64 -5.00 6.08 -8.91
C GLN A 64 -6.36 5.62 -8.39
N ASP A 65 -7.22 5.08 -9.26
CA ASP A 65 -8.52 4.52 -8.87
C ASP A 65 -8.35 3.35 -7.91
N MET A 66 -7.37 2.48 -8.17
CA MET A 66 -7.06 1.38 -7.27
C MET A 66 -6.55 1.86 -5.92
N THR A 67 -5.71 2.91 -5.90
CA THR A 67 -5.24 3.56 -4.67
C THR A 67 -6.42 4.13 -3.88
N ALA A 68 -7.36 4.80 -4.54
CA ALA A 68 -8.56 5.35 -3.90
C ALA A 68 -9.43 4.25 -3.28
N ARG A 69 -9.64 3.13 -4.01
CA ARG A 69 -10.35 1.97 -3.48
C ARG A 69 -9.66 1.39 -2.24
N MET A 70 -8.32 1.28 -2.26
CA MET A 70 -7.56 0.79 -1.10
C MET A 70 -7.63 1.74 0.10
N ARG A 71 -7.64 3.06 -0.13
CA ARG A 71 -7.85 4.03 0.96
C ARG A 71 -9.22 3.86 1.63
N ASN A 72 -10.26 3.66 0.83
CA ASN A 72 -11.60 3.41 1.35
C ASN A 72 -11.65 2.08 2.10
N TYR A 73 -11.04 1.02 1.56
CA TYR A 73 -10.93 -0.27 2.23
C TYR A 73 -10.22 -0.16 3.59
N ARG A 74 -9.11 0.58 3.66
CA ARG A 74 -8.38 0.87 4.89
C ARG A 74 -9.25 1.59 5.93
N ALA A 75 -10.01 2.60 5.51
CA ALA A 75 -10.93 3.32 6.38
C ALA A 75 -12.04 2.39 6.93
N ASN A 76 -12.62 1.55 6.08
CA ASN A 76 -13.65 0.59 6.48
C ASN A 76 -13.14 -0.44 7.50
N ILE A 77 -11.93 -0.99 7.28
CA ILE A 77 -11.33 -1.92 8.24
C ILE A 77 -11.09 -1.24 9.59
N GLN A 78 -10.66 0.02 9.57
CA GLN A 78 -10.45 0.78 10.81
C GLN A 78 -11.78 0.99 11.55
N GLU A 79 -12.84 1.43 10.88
CA GLU A 79 -14.16 1.61 11.47
C GLU A 79 -14.70 0.30 12.07
N GLU A 80 -14.58 -0.81 11.33
CA GLU A 80 -14.96 -2.13 11.84
C GLU A 80 -14.17 -2.54 13.08
N TRP A 81 -12.88 -2.23 13.11
CA TRP A 81 -12.02 -2.50 14.27
C TRP A 81 -12.39 -1.63 15.46
N GLU A 82 -12.69 -0.34 15.26
CA GLU A 82 -13.13 0.56 16.33
C GLU A 82 -14.45 0.08 16.98
N LEU A 83 -15.38 -0.43 16.17
CA LEU A 83 -16.65 -0.98 16.65
C LEU A 83 -16.50 -2.30 17.41
N LYS A 84 -15.70 -3.23 16.87
CA LYS A 84 -15.59 -4.59 17.41
C LYS A 84 -14.49 -4.73 18.46
N SER A 85 -13.48 -3.86 18.42
CA SER A 85 -12.25 -3.90 19.24
C SER A 85 -11.58 -5.28 19.28
N THR A 86 -11.71 -6.06 18.19
CA THR A 86 -11.15 -7.41 18.09
C THR A 86 -9.95 -7.43 17.16
N PRO A 87 -8.84 -8.07 17.55
CA PRO A 87 -7.67 -8.20 16.67
C PRO A 87 -8.02 -8.87 15.34
N ILE A 88 -7.49 -8.32 14.24
CA ILE A 88 -7.69 -8.88 12.91
C ILE A 88 -6.67 -10.01 12.70
N LEU A 89 -7.04 -11.21 13.15
CA LEU A 89 -6.21 -12.40 13.03
C LEU A 89 -6.42 -13.09 11.68
N MET A 90 -5.43 -13.00 10.78
CA MET A 90 -5.48 -13.65 9.45
C MET A 90 -5.84 -15.13 9.46
N LYS A 91 -5.45 -15.85 10.51
CA LYS A 91 -5.72 -17.29 10.65
C LYS A 91 -7.21 -17.60 10.81
N ASN A 92 -7.96 -16.68 11.41
CA ASN A 92 -9.39 -16.84 11.72
C ASN A 92 -10.29 -16.31 10.59
N GLN A 93 -9.71 -15.65 9.59
CA GLN A 93 -10.44 -15.15 8.44
C GLN A 93 -10.83 -16.29 7.48
N ASN A 94 -11.93 -16.10 6.77
CA ASN A 94 -12.39 -17.03 5.74
C ASN A 94 -11.35 -17.14 4.59
N LYS A 95 -11.52 -18.14 3.71
CA LYS A 95 -10.58 -18.39 2.61
C LYS A 95 -10.44 -17.16 1.69
N GLU A 96 -11.55 -16.49 1.38
CA GLU A 96 -11.60 -15.34 0.48
C GLU A 96 -10.81 -14.14 1.01
N SER A 97 -10.96 -13.82 2.30
CA SER A 97 -10.20 -12.77 2.96
C SER A 97 -8.71 -13.10 2.98
N ARG A 98 -8.33 -14.35 3.29
CA ARG A 98 -6.92 -14.77 3.26
C ARG A 98 -6.32 -14.66 1.86
N ASP A 99 -7.06 -15.06 0.82
CA ASP A 99 -6.58 -14.96 -0.56
C ASP A 99 -6.52 -13.49 -1.02
N SER A 100 -7.41 -12.62 -0.52
CA SER A 100 -7.34 -11.17 -0.72
C SER A 100 -6.09 -10.56 -0.08
N PHE A 101 -5.71 -10.97 1.12
CA PHE A 101 -4.46 -10.53 1.75
C PHE A 101 -3.21 -11.02 1.00
N LYS A 102 -3.21 -12.26 0.49
CA LYS A 102 -2.11 -12.73 -0.38
C LYS A 102 -2.00 -11.88 -1.65
N LEU A 103 -3.14 -11.43 -2.19
CA LEU A 103 -3.15 -10.55 -3.36
C LEU A 103 -2.50 -9.19 -3.06
N LEU A 104 -2.68 -8.64 -1.84
CA LEU A 104 -2.01 -7.41 -1.42
C LEU A 104 -0.48 -7.55 -1.43
N PHE A 105 0.07 -8.65 -0.93
CA PHE A 105 1.51 -8.91 -1.00
C PHE A 105 2.02 -9.00 -2.45
N ARG A 106 1.25 -9.64 -3.35
CA ARG A 106 1.58 -9.68 -4.78
C ARG A 106 1.56 -8.30 -5.42
N TYR A 107 0.64 -7.42 -5.02
CA TYR A 107 0.61 -6.05 -5.51
C TYR A 107 1.82 -5.23 -5.06
N ILE A 108 2.34 -5.45 -3.85
CA ILE A 108 3.60 -4.81 -3.41
C ILE A 108 4.75 -5.20 -4.34
N GLU A 109 4.95 -6.50 -4.59
CA GLU A 109 5.99 -6.98 -5.50
C GLU A 109 5.83 -6.42 -6.92
N MET A 110 4.59 -6.33 -7.40
CA MET A 110 4.28 -5.78 -8.72
C MET A 110 4.58 -4.28 -8.81
N CYS A 111 4.23 -3.50 -7.79
CA CYS A 111 4.56 -2.07 -7.73
C CYS A 111 6.07 -1.83 -7.71
N ASP A 112 6.84 -2.72 -7.10
CA ASP A 112 8.31 -2.67 -7.11
C ASP A 112 8.89 -2.95 -8.49
N ASP A 113 8.32 -3.93 -9.19
CA ASP A 113 8.70 -4.23 -10.56
C ASP A 113 8.35 -3.05 -11.49
N PHE A 114 7.20 -2.40 -11.30
CA PHE A 114 6.77 -1.23 -12.07
C PHE A 114 7.68 -0.03 -11.85
N THR A 115 8.00 0.30 -10.61
CA THR A 115 8.90 1.42 -10.28
C THR A 115 10.33 1.15 -10.76
N THR A 116 10.79 -0.10 -10.69
CA THR A 116 12.09 -0.52 -11.23
C THR A 116 12.13 -0.39 -12.76
N ALA A 117 11.09 -0.87 -13.45
CA ALA A 117 10.99 -0.75 -14.90
C ALA A 117 10.91 0.72 -15.35
N ALA A 118 10.17 1.56 -14.63
CA ALA A 118 10.08 2.99 -14.91
C ALA A 118 11.44 3.70 -14.76
N ARG A 119 12.21 3.31 -13.72
CA ARG A 119 13.57 3.83 -13.53
C ARG A 119 14.49 3.47 -14.70
N ILE A 120 14.45 2.22 -15.17
CA ILE A 120 15.24 1.76 -16.33
C ILE A 120 14.82 2.53 -17.59
N ALA A 121 13.51 2.63 -17.86
CA ALA A 121 12.99 3.37 -18.99
C ALA A 121 13.43 4.85 -18.99
N LEU A 122 13.50 5.49 -17.82
CA LEU A 122 13.97 6.87 -17.68
C LEU A 122 15.48 7.04 -17.84
N GLN A 123 16.28 6.01 -17.58
CA GLN A 123 17.73 6.03 -17.81
C GLN A 123 18.05 6.00 -19.30
N ASP A 124 17.32 5.19 -20.07
CA ASP A 124 17.56 4.99 -21.49
C ASP A 124 16.90 6.06 -22.39
N MET A 125 16.00 6.88 -21.82
CA MET A 125 15.22 7.85 -22.59
C MET A 125 15.93 9.21 -22.77
N PRO A 126 16.01 9.76 -24.00
CA PRO A 126 16.59 11.07 -24.25
C PRO A 126 15.90 12.20 -23.47
N VAL A 127 16.68 13.18 -23.01
CA VAL A 127 16.17 14.36 -22.26
C VAL A 127 15.20 15.21 -23.10
N SER A 128 15.30 15.15 -24.43
CA SER A 128 14.41 15.87 -25.35
C SER A 128 12.95 15.41 -25.29
N GLN A 129 12.66 14.18 -24.83
CA GLN A 129 11.31 13.63 -24.74
C GLN A 129 10.61 13.98 -23.41
N LYS A 130 10.61 15.27 -23.05
CA LYS A 130 10.13 15.77 -21.74
C LYS A 130 8.75 15.23 -21.34
N LYS A 131 7.77 15.31 -22.25
CA LYS A 131 6.38 14.88 -22.00
C LYS A 131 6.28 13.38 -21.69
N GLN A 132 7.06 12.55 -22.38
CA GLN A 132 7.03 11.11 -22.14
C GLN A 132 7.71 10.74 -20.83
N ARG A 133 8.83 11.40 -20.51
CA ARG A 133 9.50 11.27 -19.19
C ARG A 133 8.56 11.65 -18.05
N GLU A 134 7.82 12.76 -18.18
CA GLU A 134 6.81 13.18 -17.20
C GLU A 134 5.72 12.13 -17.00
N ASN A 135 5.21 11.53 -18.07
CA ASN A 135 4.23 10.45 -17.99
C ASN A 135 4.77 9.21 -17.26
N ILE A 136 6.01 8.79 -17.55
CA ILE A 136 6.65 7.65 -16.87
C ILE A 136 6.87 7.96 -15.38
N ILE A 137 7.30 9.18 -15.05
CA ILE A 137 7.44 9.63 -13.66
C ILE A 137 6.10 9.60 -12.94
N LEU A 138 5.03 10.08 -13.58
CA LEU A 138 3.68 10.05 -13.01
C LEU A 138 3.20 8.62 -12.75
N PHE A 139 3.45 7.71 -13.69
CA PHE A 139 3.17 6.28 -13.52
C PHE A 139 3.92 5.66 -12.35
N ALA A 140 5.22 5.95 -12.23
CA ALA A 140 6.03 5.48 -11.10
C ALA A 140 5.51 6.02 -9.76
N LYS A 141 5.12 7.30 -9.71
CA LYS A 141 4.50 7.92 -8.52
C LYS A 141 3.18 7.26 -8.15
N SER A 142 2.30 7.02 -9.12
CA SER A 142 1.02 6.32 -8.87
C SER A 142 1.24 4.88 -8.40
N SER A 143 2.23 4.17 -8.96
CA SER A 143 2.61 2.83 -8.51
C SER A 143 3.12 2.83 -7.06
N ALA A 144 3.98 3.79 -6.72
CA ALA A 144 4.48 3.95 -5.35
C ALA A 144 3.36 4.31 -4.36
N ALA A 145 2.43 5.20 -4.74
CA ALA A 145 1.29 5.55 -3.91
C ALA A 145 0.39 4.34 -3.61
N LEU A 146 0.16 3.48 -4.60
CA LEU A 146 -0.57 2.23 -4.41
C LEU A 146 0.18 1.29 -3.45
N ARG A 147 1.50 1.13 -3.62
CA ARG A 147 2.31 0.33 -2.70
C ARG A 147 2.19 0.83 -1.26
N TYR A 148 2.34 2.14 -1.04
CA TYR A 148 2.30 2.72 0.30
C TYR A 148 0.96 2.51 0.99
N ILE A 149 -0.18 2.64 0.30
CA ILE A 149 -1.49 2.40 0.94
C ILE A 149 -1.69 0.92 1.26
N ILE A 150 -1.16 0.01 0.45
CA ILE A 150 -1.22 -1.43 0.73
C ILE A 150 -0.36 -1.78 1.94
N GLU A 151 0.86 -1.24 2.02
CA GLU A 151 1.72 -1.39 3.20
C GLU A 151 1.06 -0.81 4.46
N ASP A 152 0.39 0.33 4.37
CA ASP A 152 -0.38 0.93 5.47
C ASP A 152 -1.53 0.02 5.94
N ILE A 153 -2.28 -0.60 5.03
CA ILE A 153 -3.31 -1.59 5.37
C ILE A 153 -2.70 -2.76 6.15
N LEU A 154 -1.60 -3.32 5.67
CA LEU A 154 -0.95 -4.46 6.31
C LEU A 154 -0.38 -4.10 7.68
N ASN A 155 0.22 -2.91 7.80
CA ASN A 155 0.74 -2.38 9.06
C ASN A 155 -0.39 -2.13 10.06
N PHE A 156 -1.51 -1.55 9.61
CA PHE A 156 -2.70 -1.38 10.43
C PHE A 156 -3.16 -2.73 10.98
N VAL A 157 -3.37 -3.71 10.11
CA VAL A 157 -3.82 -5.03 10.54
C VAL A 157 -2.84 -5.66 11.54
N ASN A 158 -1.53 -5.58 11.30
CA ASN A 158 -0.53 -6.10 12.24
C ASN A 158 -0.56 -5.37 13.59
N SER A 159 -0.82 -4.07 13.61
CA SER A 159 -0.95 -3.27 14.84
C SER A 159 -2.19 -3.61 15.67
N THR A 160 -3.24 -4.17 15.06
CA THR A 160 -4.43 -4.63 15.81
C THR A 160 -4.16 -5.86 16.69
N ILE A 161 -3.04 -6.56 16.46
CA ILE A 161 -2.64 -7.73 17.23
C ILE A 161 -1.86 -7.25 18.45
N PRO A 162 -2.34 -7.48 19.69
CA PRO A 162 -1.62 -7.06 20.88
C PRO A 162 -0.24 -7.71 20.89
N GLN A 163 0.82 -6.90 20.85
CA GLN A 163 2.17 -7.42 20.89
C GLN A 163 2.42 -8.07 22.25
N LYS A 164 2.87 -9.33 22.22
CA LYS A 164 3.14 -10.14 23.43
C LYS A 164 4.21 -9.53 24.37
N ASN A 165 4.83 -8.41 23.97
CA ASN A 165 5.92 -7.75 24.66
C ASN A 165 5.53 -6.40 25.29
N ASP A 166 4.39 -5.79 24.94
CA ASP A 166 3.99 -4.51 25.56
C ASP A 166 3.51 -4.71 27.01
N SER A 167 3.08 -5.92 27.36
CA SER A 167 2.78 -6.33 28.74
C SER A 167 4.02 -6.72 29.56
N LYS A 168 5.24 -6.67 29.00
CA LYS A 168 6.48 -6.94 29.76
C LYS A 168 7.13 -5.70 30.34
N ASN A 169 6.68 -4.50 29.96
CA ASN A 169 6.88 -3.33 30.79
C ASN A 169 5.71 -3.22 31.77
N ILE A 170 5.57 -4.24 32.63
CA ILE A 170 5.03 -3.96 33.96
C ILE A 170 6.03 -2.98 34.54
N ILE A 171 5.75 -1.68 34.45
CA ILE A 171 6.48 -0.70 35.21
C ILE A 171 6.34 -1.19 36.65
N LYS A 172 7.41 -1.73 37.22
CA LYS A 172 7.46 -2.14 38.62
C LYS A 172 7.48 -0.88 39.47
N VAL A 173 6.44 -0.07 39.38
CA VAL A 173 6.23 1.04 40.30
C VAL A 173 5.67 0.39 41.56
N THR A 174 6.47 0.42 42.60
CA THR A 174 6.00 0.02 43.93
C THR A 174 5.04 1.08 44.46
N ALA A 175 4.09 0.68 45.31
CA ALA A 175 3.16 1.64 45.93
C ALA A 175 3.91 2.79 46.64
N GLU A 176 5.08 2.49 47.22
CA GLU A 176 5.96 3.45 47.85
C GLU A 176 6.51 4.52 46.87
N GLN A 177 6.87 4.13 45.64
CA GLN A 177 7.32 5.07 44.62
C GLN A 177 6.19 6.00 44.16
N VAL A 178 4.96 5.48 44.05
CA VAL A 178 3.78 6.31 43.75
C VAL A 178 3.49 7.28 44.90
N HIS A 179 3.50 6.80 46.15
CA HIS A 179 3.26 7.64 47.33
C HIS A 179 4.31 8.75 47.45
N ASN A 180 5.59 8.44 47.20
CA ASN A 180 6.66 9.43 47.24
C ASN A 180 6.53 10.47 46.12
N LEU A 181 6.09 10.06 44.92
CA LEU A 181 5.78 11.01 43.85
C LEU A 181 4.64 11.95 44.27
N ILE A 182 3.53 11.40 44.78
CA ILE A 182 2.37 12.19 45.19
C ILE A 182 2.72 13.17 46.31
N ARG A 183 3.50 12.73 47.32
CA ARG A 183 4.03 13.62 48.38
C ARG A 183 4.88 14.75 47.81
N SER A 184 5.74 14.44 46.84
CA SER A 184 6.61 15.44 46.22
C SER A 184 5.81 16.49 45.44
N GLU A 185 4.71 16.10 44.79
CA GLU A 185 3.83 17.01 44.08
C GLU A 185 2.98 17.86 45.05
N HIS A 186 2.46 17.28 46.14
CA HIS A 186 1.77 18.06 47.18
C HIS A 186 2.68 19.11 47.81
N LYS A 187 3.94 18.76 48.09
CA LYS A 187 4.94 19.71 48.60
C LYS A 187 5.21 20.86 47.64
N LYS A 188 5.26 20.60 46.32
CA LYS A 188 5.42 21.64 45.30
C LYS A 188 4.20 22.56 45.21
N LEU A 189 3.01 22.01 45.45
CA LEU A 189 1.75 22.74 45.44
C LEU A 189 1.44 23.45 46.78
N GLY A 190 2.29 23.29 47.80
CA GLY A 190 2.08 23.86 49.13
C GLY A 190 0.91 23.22 49.89
N LEU A 191 0.53 22.00 49.52
CA LEU A 191 -0.53 21.22 50.16
C LEU A 191 0.05 20.31 51.23
N ASP A 192 -0.76 20.01 52.25
CA ASP A 192 -0.37 19.09 53.32
C ASP A 192 -0.08 17.68 52.79
N GLU A 193 0.84 17.01 53.47
CA GLU A 193 1.31 15.70 53.05
C GLU A 193 0.20 14.65 53.19
N PRO A 194 -0.11 13.87 52.14
CA PRO A 194 -1.19 12.90 52.18
C PRO A 194 -0.78 11.66 52.99
N HIS A 195 -1.70 11.20 53.84
CA HIS A 195 -1.55 9.92 54.54
C HIS A 195 -2.03 8.77 53.66
N PHE A 196 -1.13 7.84 53.36
CA PHE A 196 -1.45 6.58 52.69
C PHE A 196 -1.42 5.45 53.73
N CYS A 197 -2.48 4.65 53.77
CA CYS A 197 -2.60 3.46 54.62
C CYS A 197 -1.92 2.24 53.99
#